data_AF-A0A2X2JMD9-F1
#
_entry.id   AF-A0A2X2JMD9-F1
#
_cell.length_a   1.000
_cell.length_b   1.000
_cell.length_c   1.000
_cell.angle_alpha   90.00
_cell.angle_beta   90.00
_cell.angle_gamma   90.00
#
_symmetry.space_group_name_H-M   'P 1'
#
loop_
_entity.id
_entity.type
_entity.pdbx_description
1 polymer ?
#
loop_
_entity_poly.entity_id
_entity_poly.type
_entity_poly.pdbx_seq_one_letter_code
_entity_poly.pdbx_strand_id
1 'polypeptide(L)'
;MSPKSRRVDDPLWKSILEQTFSHFLRFIFPDADAVFDLSKPFDYLDKEFESLFPPESNGRGVRYVDKLVKVFLKGWPRTVRTLPCRDSEQ
;
A
#
# COMPACT_ATOMS: atom_id res chain seq x y z
N MET A 1 10.64 21.11 33.31
CA MET A 1 11.21 20.65 32.03
C MET A 1 10.58 19.31 31.71
N SER A 2 9.52 19.28 30.88
CA SER A 2 8.85 18.03 30.51
C SER A 2 9.80 17.17 29.67
N PRO A 3 9.86 15.84 29.88
CA PRO A 3 10.72 14.99 29.07
C PRO A 3 10.12 14.97 27.66
N LYS A 4 10.80 15.63 26.73
CA LYS A 4 10.45 15.64 25.32
C LYS A 4 10.59 14.20 24.82
N SER A 5 9.46 13.51 24.69
CA SER A 5 9.37 12.18 24.08
C SER A 5 10.16 12.21 22.77
N ARG A 6 11.28 11.48 22.73
CA ARG A 6 12.08 11.31 21.52
C ARG A 6 11.25 10.51 20.52
N ARG A 7 10.41 11.20 19.72
CA ARG A 7 9.87 10.69 18.45
C ARG A 7 10.98 10.71 17.39
N VAL A 8 12.09 10.08 17.74
CA VAL A 8 13.30 10.10 16.94
C VAL A 8 13.36 8.71 16.36
N ASP A 9 12.94 8.59 15.10
CA ASP A 9 13.44 7.67 14.06
C ASP A 9 12.37 7.33 13.01
N ASP A 10 11.07 7.53 13.29
CA ASP A 10 10.00 7.25 12.34
C ASP A 10 10.19 7.94 10.97
N PRO A 11 10.63 9.21 10.85
CA PRO A 11 10.81 9.83 9.54
C PRO A 11 11.98 9.23 8.74
N LEU A 12 13.07 8.84 9.43
CA LEU A 12 14.25 8.24 8.78
C LEU A 12 13.94 6.84 8.29
N TRP A 13 13.31 6.02 9.13
CA TRP A 13 12.84 4.69 8.77
C TRP A 13 11.86 4.74 7.59
N LYS A 14 10.92 5.70 7.58
CA LYS A 14 9.96 5.88 6.48
C LYS A 14 10.67 6.24 5.17
N SER A 15 11.69 7.08 5.21
CA SER A 15 12.46 7.44 4.01
C SER A 15 13.26 6.26 3.46
N ILE A 16 13.86 5.44 4.33
CA ILE A 16 14.57 4.22 3.90
C ILE A 16 13.60 3.24 3.25
N LEU A 17 12.41 3.06 3.82
CA LEU A 17 11.35 2.24 3.25
C LEU A 17 10.97 2.70 1.84
N GLU A 18 10.77 3.99 1.63
CA GLU A 18 10.42 4.53 0.30
C GLU A 18 11.52 4.27 -0.74
N GLN A 19 12.79 4.37 -0.34
CA GLN A 19 13.94 4.14 -1.22
C GLN A 19 14.17 2.66 -1.51
N THR A 20 13.87 1.78 -0.56
CA THR A 20 14.12 0.33 -0.66
C THR A 20 12.89 -0.46 -1.08
N PHE A 21 11.73 0.19 -1.27
CA PHE A 21 10.46 -0.47 -1.55
C PHE A 21 10.49 -1.37 -2.79
N SER A 22 11.11 -0.91 -3.89
CA SER A 22 11.26 -1.71 -5.12
C SER A 22 12.05 -2.99 -4.88
N HIS A 23 13.08 -2.94 -4.02
CA HIS A 23 13.86 -4.11 -3.63
C HIS A 23 13.05 -5.07 -2.76
N PHE A 24 12.22 -4.56 -1.84
CA PHE A 24 11.30 -5.39 -1.07
C PHE A 24 10.29 -6.12 -1.94
N LEU A 25 9.73 -5.45 -2.96
CA LEU A 25 8.82 -6.10 -3.89
C LEU A 25 9.48 -7.27 -4.63
N ARG A 26 10.72 -7.09 -5.10
CA ARG A 26 11.52 -8.17 -5.73
C ARG A 26 11.87 -9.30 -4.77
N PHE A 27 12.07 -8.99 -3.50
CA PHE A 27 12.38 -9.98 -2.48
C PHE A 27 11.16 -10.85 -2.14
N ILE A 28 9.97 -10.24 -2.03
CA ILE A 28 8.74 -10.93 -1.66
C ILE A 28 8.13 -11.67 -2.85
N PHE A 29 8.17 -11.06 -4.04
CA PHE A 29 7.60 -11.60 -5.26
C PHE A 29 8.70 -11.93 -6.27
N PRO A 30 8.97 -13.21 -6.55
CA PRO A 30 10.01 -13.61 -7.51
C PRO A 30 9.83 -12.99 -8.89
N ASP A 31 8.57 -12.80 -9.33
CA ASP A 31 8.21 -12.25 -10.64
C ASP A 31 7.85 -10.75 -10.59
N ALA A 32 8.33 -10.02 -9.57
CA ALA A 32 7.96 -8.61 -9.37
C ALA A 32 8.24 -7.73 -10.60
N ASP A 33 9.36 -7.93 -11.30
CA ASP A 33 9.72 -7.11 -12.47
C ASP A 33 8.85 -7.36 -13.70
N ALA A 34 8.22 -8.53 -13.78
CA ALA A 34 7.28 -8.90 -14.83
C ALA A 34 5.88 -8.32 -14.59
N VAL A 35 5.49 -8.23 -13.32
CA VAL A 35 4.15 -7.78 -12.89
C VAL A 35 4.09 -6.28 -12.62
N PHE A 36 5.09 -5.72 -11.96
CA PHE A 36 5.11 -4.32 -11.53
C PHE A 36 5.96 -3.44 -12.46
N ASP A 37 5.48 -2.23 -12.70
CA ASP A 37 6.22 -1.18 -13.38
C ASP A 37 7.08 -0.39 -12.39
N LEU A 38 8.15 -1.04 -11.91
CA LEU A 38 9.11 -0.46 -10.96
C LEU A 38 9.95 0.70 -11.54
N SER A 39 9.79 1.00 -12.83
CA SER A 39 10.41 2.18 -13.47
C SER A 39 9.66 3.48 -13.12
N LYS A 40 8.40 3.36 -12.69
CA LYS A 40 7.58 4.49 -12.30
C LYS A 40 7.71 4.79 -10.81
N PRO A 41 7.54 6.06 -10.43
CA PRO A 41 7.46 6.42 -9.02
C PRO A 41 6.25 5.74 -8.35
N PHE A 42 6.39 5.48 -7.06
CA PHE A 42 5.33 4.96 -6.21
C PHE A 42 4.51 6.09 -5.62
N ASP A 43 3.18 5.94 -5.59
CA ASP A 43 2.28 6.91 -4.97
C ASP A 43 1.94 6.46 -3.54
N TYR A 44 2.18 7.32 -2.56
CA TYR A 44 1.90 7.03 -1.15
C TYR A 44 0.57 7.66 -0.75
N LEU A 45 -0.37 6.82 -0.34
CA LEU A 45 -1.77 7.17 -0.07
C LEU A 45 -2.06 7.23 1.43
N ASP A 46 -1.23 7.95 2.19
CA ASP A 46 -1.36 8.02 3.65
C ASP A 46 -2.68 8.69 4.08
N LYS A 47 -3.13 9.72 3.33
CA LYS A 47 -4.40 10.42 3.63
C LYS A 47 -5.64 9.58 3.33
N GLU A 48 -5.62 8.82 2.24
CA GLU A 48 -6.74 7.93 1.90
C GLU A 48 -6.77 6.72 2.83
N PHE A 49 -5.60 6.28 3.30
CA PHE A 49 -5.49 5.21 4.29
C PHE A 49 -6.27 5.54 5.59
N GLU A 50 -6.13 6.76 6.11
CA GLU A 50 -6.88 7.21 7.30
C GLU A 50 -8.40 7.21 7.08
N SER A 51 -8.86 7.50 5.86
CA SER A 51 -10.29 7.46 5.51
C SER A 51 -10.83 6.04 5.32
N LEU A 52 -10.01 5.12 4.81
CA LEU A 52 -10.40 3.73 4.53
C LEU A 52 -10.39 2.86 5.79
N PHE A 53 -9.50 3.17 6.73
CA PHE A 53 -9.39 2.48 8.01
C PHE A 53 -9.52 3.48 9.16
N PRO A 54 -10.73 4.01 9.41
CA PRO A 54 -10.95 4.85 10.57
C PRO A 54 -10.55 4.08 11.83
N PRO A 55 -9.87 4.71 12.79
CA PRO A 55 -9.45 4.04 14.01
C PRO A 55 -10.69 3.56 14.77
N GLU A 56 -10.99 2.26 14.71
CA GLU A 56 -12.09 1.69 15.48
C GLU A 56 -11.82 1.85 16.98
N SER A 57 -12.82 2.31 17.73
CA SER A 57 -12.75 2.44 19.19
C SER A 57 -12.58 1.08 19.91
N ASN A 58 -12.80 -0.04 19.21
CA ASN A 58 -13.01 -1.35 19.81
C ASN A 58 -12.01 -2.42 19.32
N GLY A 59 -10.73 -2.08 19.12
CA GLY A 59 -9.56 -2.97 19.31
C GLY A 59 -9.50 -4.38 18.68
N ARG A 60 -10.45 -4.81 17.84
CA ARG A 60 -10.59 -6.20 17.37
C ARG A 60 -10.30 -6.41 15.89
N GLY A 61 -9.73 -5.42 15.22
CA GLY A 61 -9.34 -5.53 13.82
C GLY A 61 -8.28 -4.54 13.38
N VAL A 62 -7.49 -3.99 14.30
CA VAL A 62 -6.50 -2.97 13.99
C VAL A 62 -5.35 -3.60 13.18
N ARG A 63 -5.46 -3.54 11.85
CA ARG A 63 -4.31 -3.73 10.99
C ARG A 63 -3.45 -2.48 11.13
N TYR A 64 -2.36 -2.59 11.90
CA TYR A 64 -1.33 -1.55 11.96
C TYR A 64 -0.59 -1.50 10.62
N VAL A 65 -1.19 -0.82 9.64
CA VAL A 65 -0.55 -0.54 8.37
C VAL A 65 0.10 0.84 8.51
N ASP A 66 1.43 0.90 8.43
CA ASP A 66 2.18 2.16 8.58
C ASP A 66 2.07 3.05 7.32
N LYS A 67 1.90 2.44 6.15
CA LYS A 67 1.97 3.12 4.86
C LYS A 67 1.22 2.35 3.76
N LEU A 68 0.41 3.06 2.99
CA LEU A 68 -0.30 2.51 1.83
C LEU A 68 0.37 2.97 0.54
N VAL A 69 0.83 2.04 -0.29
CA VAL A 69 1.57 2.33 -1.52
C VAL A 69 0.79 1.84 -2.72
N LYS A 70 0.56 2.73 -3.69
CA LYS A 70 0.00 2.41 -4.99
C LYS A 70 1.12 2.19 -6.00
N VAL A 71 1.07 1.04 -6.66
CA VAL A 71 2.05 0.58 -7.64
C VAL A 71 1.42 0.46 -9.02
N PHE A 72 2.21 0.67 -10.07
CA PHE A 72 1.77 0.44 -11.45
C PHE A 72 2.04 -1.00 -11.84
N LEU A 73 1.12 -1.62 -12.60
CA LEU A 73 1.28 -2.97 -13.13
C LEU A 73 1.65 -2.92 -14.62
N LYS A 74 2.59 -3.77 -15.05
CA LYS A 74 2.91 -4.01 -16.44
C LYS A 74 1.86 -4.98 -17.00
N GLY A 75 1.06 -4.52 -17.96
CA GLY A 75 0.18 -5.40 -18.73
C GLY A 75 -1.25 -5.54 -18.21
N TRP A 76 -1.72 -4.73 -17.27
CA TRP A 76 -3.17 -4.63 -17.05
C TRP A 76 -3.77 -3.68 -18.10
N PRO A 77 -4.49 -4.17 -19.14
CA PRO A 77 -5.33 -3.27 -19.92
C PRO A 77 -6.36 -2.69 -18.94
N ARG A 78 -6.52 -1.36 -18.90
CA ARG A 78 -7.67 -0.72 -18.25
C ARG A 78 -8.96 -1.06 -19.03
N THR A 79 -9.28 -2.33 -19.19
CA THR A 79 -10.58 -2.78 -19.62
C THR A 79 -11.26 -3.26 -18.36
N VAL A 80 -12.01 -2.36 -17.73
CA VAL A 80 -13.06 -2.73 -16.78
C VAL A 80 -14.07 -3.54 -17.59
N ARG A 81 -13.85 -4.85 -17.73
CA ARG A 81 -14.92 -5.74 -18.19
C ARG A 81 -15.88 -5.81 -17.01
N THR A 82 -16.99 -5.10 -17.12
CA THR A 82 -18.20 -5.49 -16.41
C THR A 82 -18.39 -6.97 -16.68
N LEU A 83 -18.22 -7.81 -15.65
CA LEU A 83 -18.68 -9.18 -15.74
C LEU A 83 -20.20 -9.06 -16.01
N PRO A 84 -20.73 -9.65 -17.10
CA PRO A 84 -22.18 -9.73 -17.23
C PRO A 84 -22.68 -10.48 -16.00
N CYS A 85 -23.54 -9.83 -15.22
CA CYS A 85 -24.32 -10.48 -14.18
C CYS A 85 -25.07 -11.61 -14.89
N ARG A 86 -24.64 -12.84 -14.64
CA ARG A 86 -25.32 -14.01 -15.18
C ARG A 86 -26.54 -14.20 -14.29
N ASP A 87 -27.61 -13.49 -14.62
CA ASP A 87 -28.94 -13.77 -14.11
C ASP A 87 -29.26 -15.20 -14.54
N SER A 88 -28.98 -16.13 -13.63
CA SER A 88 -29.38 -17.52 -13.76
C SER A 88 -30.65 -17.62 -12.94
N GLU A 89 -31.73 -17.26 -13.61
CA GLU A 89 -33.10 -17.51 -13.22
C GLU A 89 -33.32 -19.03 -13.17
N GLN A 90 -33.58 -19.54 -11.97
CA GLN A 90 -34.27 -20.81 -11.75
C GLN A 90 -35.03 -20.74 -10.44
#